data_AF-A0AAU4KXA4-F1
#
_entry.id   AF-A0AAU4KXA4-F1
#
_cell.length_a   1.000
_cell.length_b   1.000
_cell.length_c   1.000
_cell.angle_alpha   90.00
_cell.angle_beta   90.00
_cell.angle_gamma   90.00
#
_symmetry.space_group_name_H-M   'P 1'
#
loop_
_entity.id
_entity.type
_entity.pdbx_description
1 polymer ?
#
loop_
_entity_poly.entity_id
_entity_poly.type
_entity_poly.pdbx_seq_one_letter_code
_entity_poly.pdbx_strand_id
1 'polypeptide(L)'
;MPDQTPHSAVGHFGRDGMRRLSLSSLGAAVQEGVREVLEQVGVPVGVAPYFAAAGETDGLTLGLYAGHHGLRCDEAQAHWVRVGTDGLAHVAVDAGGVVHAVFVDRGEPSMLVNTDVSAFVQCLAALDRRLGVIAASRDLAGGAAAFRELNAELRLIDPDAFEGREDWWPRVLDDVRHALNIGFSAAIEYVDTDGQKHIVTDATGPGKLHPEELIWQQLQDAGVDGRQVKRVYCELEACMMPGHYCAAWMAGEFPNAQFTHSFDYGDTAESREEGLKELIRYTAERARR
;
A
#
# COMPACT_ATOMS: atom_id res chain seq x y z
N MET A 1 -29.64 -7.11 26.55
CA MET A 1 -28.71 -6.49 25.58
C MET A 1 -27.50 -7.41 25.57
N PRO A 2 -27.23 -8.20 24.51
CA PRO A 2 -25.99 -8.95 24.50
C PRO A 2 -24.85 -7.94 24.42
N ASP A 3 -23.96 -8.04 25.39
CA ASP A 3 -22.70 -7.31 25.49
C ASP A 3 -21.80 -7.82 24.35
N GLN A 4 -21.99 -7.27 23.14
CA GLN A 4 -21.08 -7.52 22.04
C GLN A 4 -19.82 -6.74 22.33
N THR A 5 -18.75 -7.45 22.70
CA THR A 5 -17.40 -6.89 22.75
C THR A 5 -17.16 -6.12 21.45
N PRO A 6 -16.88 -4.80 21.51
CA PRO A 6 -16.67 -4.01 20.31
C PRO A 6 -15.55 -4.64 19.47
N HIS A 7 -15.76 -4.72 18.15
CA HIS A 7 -14.72 -5.17 17.24
C HIS A 7 -13.43 -4.38 17.50
N SER A 8 -12.30 -5.06 17.65
CA SER A 8 -11.04 -4.46 18.12
C SER A 8 -10.62 -3.23 17.31
N ALA A 9 -10.87 -3.25 15.99
CA ALA A 9 -10.64 -2.11 15.11
C ALA A 9 -11.48 -0.86 15.45
N VAL A 10 -12.74 -1.02 15.88
CA VAL A 10 -13.58 0.12 16.30
C VAL A 10 -13.03 0.73 17.59
N GLY A 11 -12.47 -0.09 18.49
CA GLY A 11 -11.77 0.38 19.67
C GLY A 11 -10.50 1.17 19.34
N HIS A 12 -9.80 0.82 18.24
CA HIS A 12 -8.56 1.46 17.79
C HIS A 12 -8.81 2.75 17.01
N PHE A 13 -9.64 2.71 15.97
CA PHE A 13 -9.90 3.86 15.08
C PHE A 13 -11.04 4.78 15.58
N GLY A 14 -11.82 4.33 16.56
CA GLY A 14 -13.04 5.01 16.98
C GLY A 14 -14.17 4.90 15.95
N ARG A 15 -15.36 5.40 16.29
CA ARG A 15 -16.55 5.28 15.42
C ARG A 15 -16.40 6.05 14.10
N ASP A 16 -15.79 7.22 14.15
CA ASP A 16 -15.65 8.14 13.01
C ASP A 16 -14.43 7.81 12.13
N GLY A 17 -13.46 7.06 12.68
CA GLY A 17 -12.35 6.49 11.92
C GLY A 17 -12.72 5.24 11.13
N MET A 18 -13.99 4.82 11.15
CA MET A 18 -14.50 3.65 10.44
C MET A 18 -15.53 4.03 9.37
N ARG A 19 -15.29 3.60 8.14
CA ARG A 19 -16.19 3.71 6.99
C ARG A 19 -17.09 2.49 6.90
N ARG A 20 -18.37 2.67 7.22
CA ARG A 20 -19.43 1.66 7.00
C ARG A 20 -19.96 1.79 5.57
N LEU A 21 -20.22 0.65 4.93
CA LEU A 21 -20.74 0.60 3.57
C LEU A 21 -22.22 0.21 3.61
N SER A 22 -23.08 0.97 2.93
CA SER A 22 -24.50 0.63 2.81
C SER A 22 -24.73 -0.27 1.60
N LEU A 23 -25.03 -1.55 1.83
CA LEU A 23 -25.20 -2.55 0.76
C LEU A 23 -26.67 -2.69 0.33
N SER A 24 -27.50 -1.66 0.55
CA SER A 24 -28.91 -1.64 0.16
C SER A 24 -29.14 -1.50 -1.35
N SER A 25 -28.09 -1.19 -2.11
CA SER A 25 -28.13 -0.99 -3.56
C SER A 25 -28.12 -2.33 -4.32
N LEU A 26 -28.91 -2.44 -5.40
CA LEU A 26 -28.85 -3.59 -6.30
C LEU A 26 -27.43 -3.76 -6.87
N GLY A 27 -26.85 -4.96 -6.72
CA GLY A 27 -25.61 -5.35 -7.41
C GLY A 27 -24.51 -5.94 -6.53
N ALA A 28 -24.51 -5.65 -5.23
CA ALA A 28 -23.60 -6.24 -4.24
C ALA A 28 -24.23 -7.52 -3.63
N ALA A 29 -23.74 -8.69 -4.03
CA ALA A 29 -24.19 -9.98 -3.51
C ALA A 29 -23.12 -10.59 -2.61
N VAL A 30 -23.25 -10.41 -1.31
CA VAL A 30 -22.38 -11.01 -0.28
C VAL A 30 -23.22 -11.81 0.72
N GLN A 31 -22.61 -12.77 1.40
CA GLN A 31 -23.25 -13.50 2.50
C GLN A 31 -23.67 -12.56 3.65
N GLU A 32 -24.68 -12.97 4.42
CA GLU A 32 -25.27 -12.11 5.47
C GLU A 32 -24.24 -11.70 6.54
N GLY A 33 -23.35 -12.60 6.95
CA GLY A 33 -22.29 -12.27 7.90
C GLY A 33 -21.30 -11.22 7.37
N VAL A 34 -20.96 -11.28 6.08
CA VAL A 34 -20.11 -10.29 5.40
C VAL A 34 -20.80 -8.93 5.32
N ARG A 35 -22.11 -8.93 4.99
CA ARG A 35 -22.95 -7.72 5.01
C ARG A 35 -22.96 -7.09 6.39
N GLU A 36 -23.18 -7.89 7.43
CA GLU A 36 -23.21 -7.40 8.81
C GLU A 36 -21.91 -6.70 9.21
N VAL A 37 -20.75 -7.28 8.88
CA VAL A 37 -19.45 -6.67 9.13
C VAL A 37 -19.31 -5.35 8.38
N LEU A 38 -19.59 -5.31 7.08
CA LEU A 38 -19.43 -4.10 6.26
C LEU A 38 -20.38 -2.96 6.66
N GLU A 39 -21.62 -3.28 7.05
CA GLU A 39 -22.64 -2.29 7.42
C GLU A 39 -22.51 -1.82 8.88
N GLN A 40 -22.13 -2.70 9.82
CA GLN A 40 -22.08 -2.36 11.25
C GLN A 40 -20.68 -1.97 11.74
N VAL A 41 -19.65 -2.68 11.29
CA VAL A 41 -18.24 -2.43 11.66
C VAL A 41 -17.59 -1.48 10.66
N GLY A 42 -17.68 -1.83 9.37
CA GLY A 42 -17.00 -1.12 8.29
C GLY A 42 -15.50 -1.41 8.22
N VAL A 43 -14.79 -0.63 7.40
CA VAL A 43 -13.32 -0.64 7.26
C VAL A 43 -12.72 0.66 7.81
N PRO A 44 -11.45 0.70 8.24
CA PRO A 44 -10.81 1.95 8.65
C PRO A 44 -10.82 2.98 7.52
N VAL A 45 -10.97 4.27 7.81
CA VAL A 45 -10.95 5.33 6.78
C VAL A 45 -9.60 5.34 6.04
N GLY A 46 -8.50 5.08 6.76
CA GLY A 46 -7.20 4.87 6.16
C GLY A 46 -6.20 4.27 7.11
N VAL A 47 -5.23 3.54 6.54
CA VAL A 47 -4.02 3.02 7.18
C VAL A 47 -2.90 3.28 6.20
N ALA A 48 -2.36 4.49 6.23
CA ALA A 48 -1.41 4.96 5.22
C ALA A 48 -0.05 4.24 5.34
N PRO A 49 0.64 4.00 4.21
CA PRO A 49 0.17 4.21 2.83
C PRO A 49 -0.68 3.06 2.26
N TYR A 50 -0.80 1.95 2.99
CA TYR A 50 -1.29 0.68 2.45
C TYR A 50 -2.80 0.60 2.18
N PHE A 51 -3.63 1.42 2.84
CA PHE A 51 -5.08 1.35 2.62
C PHE A 51 -5.76 2.71 2.77
N ALA A 52 -6.68 3.01 1.85
CA ALA A 52 -7.66 4.08 1.97
C ALA A 52 -9.05 3.53 1.62
N ALA A 53 -10.05 3.82 2.45
CA ALA A 53 -11.42 3.40 2.21
C ALA A 53 -12.02 4.09 0.97
N ALA A 54 -12.94 3.39 0.31
CA ALA A 54 -13.71 3.97 -0.78
C ALA A 54 -14.53 5.17 -0.29
N GLY A 55 -14.65 6.19 -1.15
CA GLY A 55 -15.49 7.36 -0.89
C GLY A 55 -16.97 7.01 -0.92
N GLU A 56 -17.81 7.82 -0.27
CA GLU A 56 -19.27 7.61 -0.24
C GLU A 56 -19.92 7.67 -1.63
N THR A 57 -19.30 8.41 -2.54
CA THR A 57 -19.75 8.59 -3.93
C THR A 57 -19.10 7.61 -4.90
N ASP A 58 -18.18 6.78 -4.43
CA ASP A 58 -17.55 5.77 -5.28
C ASP A 58 -18.55 4.68 -5.65
N GLY A 59 -18.34 4.06 -6.81
CA GLY A 59 -19.12 2.89 -7.20
C GLY A 59 -18.96 1.77 -6.17
N LEU A 60 -20.08 1.29 -5.61
CA LEU A 60 -20.08 0.28 -4.55
C LEU A 60 -19.47 -1.06 -4.98
N THR A 61 -19.60 -1.41 -6.26
CA THR A 61 -18.97 -2.59 -6.84
C THR A 61 -17.85 -2.19 -7.80
N LEU A 62 -16.92 -3.10 -8.05
CA LEU A 62 -15.85 -2.89 -9.04
C LEU A 62 -16.41 -2.51 -10.42
N GLY A 63 -17.49 -3.16 -10.85
CA GLY A 63 -18.13 -2.86 -12.14
C GLY A 63 -18.74 -1.46 -12.21
N LEU A 64 -19.41 -1.02 -11.13
CA LEU A 64 -19.96 0.35 -11.05
C LEU A 64 -18.84 1.39 -11.05
N TYR A 65 -17.80 1.16 -10.25
CA TYR A 65 -16.64 2.04 -10.21
C TYR A 65 -15.98 2.13 -11.59
N ALA A 66 -15.72 0.99 -12.23
CA ALA A 66 -15.10 0.94 -13.54
C ALA A 66 -15.96 1.64 -14.60
N GLY A 67 -17.27 1.43 -14.60
CA GLY A 67 -18.21 2.11 -15.50
C GLY A 67 -18.21 3.62 -15.34
N HIS A 68 -18.18 4.14 -14.10
CA HIS A 68 -18.09 5.60 -13.85
C HIS A 68 -16.76 6.21 -14.33
N HIS A 69 -15.68 5.43 -14.35
CA HIS A 69 -14.34 5.89 -14.73
C HIS A 69 -13.94 5.50 -16.17
N GLY A 70 -14.83 4.85 -16.93
CA GLY A 70 -14.54 4.39 -18.29
C GLY A 70 -13.48 3.27 -18.37
N LEU A 71 -13.29 2.52 -17.28
CA LEU A 71 -12.31 1.45 -17.17
C LEU A 71 -12.91 0.09 -17.53
N ARG A 72 -12.06 -0.87 -17.94
CA ARG A 72 -12.48 -2.26 -18.15
C ARG A 72 -12.40 -3.05 -16.86
N CYS A 73 -13.48 -3.79 -16.56
CA CYS A 73 -13.57 -4.68 -15.41
C CYS A 73 -13.96 -6.08 -15.88
N ASP A 74 -13.37 -7.11 -15.28
CA ASP A 74 -13.77 -8.50 -15.50
C ASP A 74 -15.20 -8.72 -14.99
N GLU A 75 -16.06 -9.31 -15.83
CA GLU A 75 -17.45 -9.63 -15.46
C GLU A 75 -17.53 -10.51 -14.22
N ALA A 76 -16.56 -11.41 -14.00
CA ALA A 76 -16.50 -12.28 -12.83
C ALA A 76 -16.28 -11.51 -11.52
N GLN A 77 -15.65 -10.33 -11.60
CA GLN A 77 -15.29 -9.49 -10.46
C GLN A 77 -16.20 -8.24 -10.35
N ALA A 78 -16.99 -7.93 -11.38
CA ALA A 78 -17.80 -6.72 -11.47
C ALA A 78 -18.79 -6.54 -10.30
N HIS A 79 -19.22 -7.64 -9.67
CA HIS A 79 -20.15 -7.66 -8.53
C HIS A 79 -19.47 -7.61 -7.16
N TRP A 80 -18.13 -7.72 -7.10
CA TRP A 80 -17.40 -7.67 -5.83
C TRP A 80 -17.52 -6.28 -5.22
N VAL A 81 -17.72 -6.23 -3.91
CA VAL A 81 -17.91 -4.99 -3.16
C VAL A 81 -16.57 -4.29 -3.02
N ARG A 82 -16.42 -3.11 -3.60
CA ARG A 82 -15.19 -2.33 -3.44
C ARG A 82 -15.20 -1.64 -2.09
N VAL A 83 -14.22 -1.97 -1.24
CA VAL A 83 -14.07 -1.37 0.10
C VAL A 83 -13.01 -0.28 0.15
N GLY A 84 -12.07 -0.26 -0.80
CA GLY A 84 -11.02 0.76 -0.83
C GLY A 84 -10.02 0.62 -1.95
N THR A 85 -8.81 1.11 -1.69
CA THR A 85 -7.64 1.08 -2.56
C THR A 85 -6.37 1.02 -1.73
N ASP A 86 -5.33 0.40 -2.28
CA ASP A 86 -3.95 0.48 -1.77
C ASP A 86 -3.07 1.44 -2.59
N GLY A 87 -3.70 2.32 -3.38
CA GLY A 87 -3.04 3.31 -4.23
C GLY A 87 -3.18 2.98 -5.71
N LEU A 88 -2.91 1.73 -6.11
CA LEU A 88 -3.07 1.27 -7.49
C LEU A 88 -4.15 0.21 -7.64
N ALA A 89 -4.20 -0.76 -6.75
CA ALA A 89 -5.20 -1.82 -6.79
C ALA A 89 -6.46 -1.41 -6.03
N HIS A 90 -7.61 -1.87 -6.52
CA HIS A 90 -8.87 -1.76 -5.81
C HIS A 90 -8.98 -2.89 -4.80
N VAL A 91 -9.17 -2.57 -3.52
CA VAL A 91 -9.45 -3.57 -2.49
C VAL A 91 -10.93 -3.90 -2.53
N ALA A 92 -11.28 -5.15 -2.79
CA ALA A 92 -12.64 -5.61 -2.98
C ALA A 92 -12.93 -6.94 -2.26
N VAL A 93 -14.19 -7.12 -1.89
CA VAL A 93 -14.70 -8.30 -1.18
C VAL A 93 -15.58 -9.11 -2.13
N ASP A 94 -15.26 -10.38 -2.31
CA ASP A 94 -16.05 -11.28 -3.13
C ASP A 94 -17.34 -11.74 -2.40
N ALA A 95 -18.17 -12.54 -3.07
CA ALA A 95 -19.43 -13.01 -2.52
C ALA A 95 -19.27 -13.86 -1.25
N GLY A 96 -18.12 -14.53 -1.08
CA GLY A 96 -17.78 -15.37 0.06
C GLY A 96 -17.18 -14.60 1.23
N GLY A 97 -16.78 -13.34 1.04
CA GLY A 97 -16.14 -12.52 2.08
C GLY A 97 -14.62 -12.46 1.96
N VAL A 98 -14.03 -13.12 0.96
CA VAL A 98 -12.58 -13.07 0.72
C VAL A 98 -12.23 -11.69 0.16
N VAL A 99 -11.15 -11.11 0.68
CA VAL A 99 -10.67 -9.79 0.30
C VAL A 99 -9.53 -9.94 -0.70
N HIS A 100 -9.63 -9.20 -1.80
CA HIS A 100 -8.67 -9.22 -2.90
C HIS A 100 -8.21 -7.80 -3.24
N ALA A 101 -6.97 -7.65 -3.67
CA ALA A 101 -6.46 -6.44 -4.32
C ALA A 101 -6.52 -6.66 -5.84
N VAL A 102 -7.34 -5.88 -6.54
CA VAL A 102 -7.72 -6.08 -7.94
C VAL A 102 -7.22 -4.92 -8.81
N PHE A 103 -6.41 -5.23 -9.82
CA PHE A 103 -5.91 -4.25 -10.79
C PHE A 103 -6.87 -4.08 -11.97
N VAL A 104 -7.88 -3.22 -11.79
CA VAL A 104 -8.86 -2.89 -12.84
C VAL A 104 -8.14 -2.28 -14.05
N ASP A 105 -8.53 -2.69 -15.26
CA ASP A 105 -7.99 -2.24 -16.56
C ASP A 105 -6.50 -2.58 -16.85
N ARG A 106 -5.84 -3.40 -16.03
CA ARG A 106 -4.40 -3.71 -16.20
C ARG A 106 -4.08 -5.15 -16.58
N GLY A 107 -5.04 -6.08 -16.43
CA GLY A 107 -4.85 -7.50 -16.75
C GLY A 107 -3.87 -8.24 -15.82
N GLU A 108 -3.38 -7.57 -14.78
CA GLU A 108 -2.59 -8.17 -13.71
C GLU A 108 -3.49 -9.06 -12.82
N PRO A 109 -2.99 -10.20 -12.34
CA PRO A 109 -3.76 -11.06 -11.44
C PRO A 109 -4.05 -10.33 -10.13
N SER A 110 -5.23 -10.57 -9.56
CA SER A 110 -5.54 -10.09 -8.22
C SER A 110 -4.67 -10.80 -7.17
N MET A 111 -4.31 -10.08 -6.11
CA MET A 111 -3.62 -10.65 -4.94
C MET A 111 -4.64 -11.00 -3.87
N LEU A 112 -4.46 -12.14 -3.20
CA LEU A 112 -5.20 -12.42 -1.98
C LEU A 112 -4.77 -11.41 -0.91
N VAL A 113 -5.74 -10.79 -0.24
CA VAL A 113 -5.51 -9.89 0.89
C VAL A 113 -5.84 -10.61 2.18
N ASN A 114 -7.06 -11.11 2.33
CA ASN A 114 -7.47 -11.90 3.49
C ASN A 114 -8.55 -12.89 3.08
N THR A 115 -8.65 -13.99 3.83
CA THR A 115 -9.69 -14.99 3.64
C THR A 115 -11.06 -14.54 4.13
N ASP A 116 -11.11 -13.51 4.98
CA ASP A 116 -12.34 -12.94 5.54
C ASP A 116 -12.22 -11.41 5.80
N VAL A 117 -13.33 -10.70 5.63
CA VAL A 117 -13.39 -9.23 5.82
C VAL A 117 -13.17 -8.79 7.27
N SER A 118 -13.57 -9.59 8.27
CA SER A 118 -13.29 -9.30 9.67
C SER A 118 -11.80 -9.42 9.95
N ALA A 119 -11.16 -10.48 9.43
CA ALA A 119 -9.71 -10.66 9.51
C ALA A 119 -8.96 -9.48 8.87
N PHE A 120 -9.39 -9.03 7.69
CA PHE A 120 -8.83 -7.84 7.04
C PHE A 120 -8.87 -6.59 7.94
N VAL A 121 -10.02 -6.31 8.54
CA VAL A 121 -10.19 -5.13 9.42
C VAL A 121 -9.35 -5.25 10.69
N GLN A 122 -9.17 -6.45 11.24
CA GLN A 122 -8.28 -6.69 12.39
C GLN A 122 -6.81 -6.51 12.00
N CYS A 123 -6.39 -7.04 10.86
CA CYS A 123 -5.03 -6.90 10.34
C CYS A 123 -4.67 -5.44 10.05
N LEU A 124 -5.59 -4.64 9.49
CA LEU A 124 -5.39 -3.20 9.31
C LEU A 124 -5.20 -2.46 10.64
N ALA A 125 -5.97 -2.81 11.68
CA ALA A 125 -5.80 -2.23 13.01
C ALA A 125 -4.45 -2.62 13.64
N ALA A 126 -3.99 -3.86 13.42
CA ALA A 126 -2.66 -4.30 13.84
C ALA A 126 -1.55 -3.55 13.10
N LEU A 127 -1.68 -3.40 11.79
CA LEU A 127 -0.74 -2.66 10.96
C LEU A 127 -0.61 -1.21 11.43
N ASP A 128 -1.71 -0.47 11.53
CA ASP A 128 -1.70 0.95 11.93
C ASP A 128 -1.02 1.15 13.29
N ARG A 129 -1.40 0.35 14.30
CA ARG A 129 -0.80 0.39 15.63
C ARG A 129 0.70 0.15 15.61
N ARG A 130 1.19 -0.78 14.78
CA ARG A 130 2.60 -1.18 14.76
C ARG A 130 3.47 -0.27 13.90
N LEU A 131 2.94 0.29 12.81
CA LEU A 131 3.63 1.29 12.02
C LEU A 131 4.00 2.52 12.86
N GLY A 132 3.08 2.99 13.72
CA GLY A 132 3.38 4.09 14.65
C GLY A 132 4.53 3.78 15.61
N VAL A 133 4.64 2.53 16.09
CA VAL A 133 5.74 2.10 16.97
C VAL A 133 7.06 2.02 16.20
N ILE A 134 7.04 1.49 14.97
CA ILE A 134 8.22 1.40 14.10
C ILE A 134 8.75 2.80 13.79
N ALA A 135 7.88 3.73 13.38
CA ALA A 135 8.23 5.10 13.07
C ALA A 135 8.79 5.86 14.29
N ALA A 136 8.29 5.57 15.49
CA ALA A 136 8.77 6.18 16.73
C ALA A 136 10.03 5.52 17.30
N SER A 137 10.51 4.41 16.72
CA SER A 137 11.67 3.70 17.23
C SER A 137 12.95 4.51 17.08
N ARG A 138 13.81 4.49 18.11
CA ARG A 138 15.10 5.21 18.11
C ARG A 138 16.27 4.34 17.69
N ASP A 139 16.07 3.03 17.63
CA ASP A 139 17.08 2.06 17.21
C ASP A 139 16.46 0.93 16.39
N LEU A 140 17.32 0.15 15.74
CA LEU A 140 16.93 -1.00 14.93
C LEU A 140 16.29 -2.11 15.78
N ALA A 141 16.70 -2.27 17.03
CA ALA A 141 16.22 -3.36 17.89
C ALA A 141 14.74 -3.19 18.25
N GLY A 142 14.33 -1.97 18.61
CA GLY A 142 12.94 -1.62 18.90
C GLY A 142 12.04 -1.73 17.66
N GLY A 143 12.50 -1.22 16.52
CA GLY A 143 11.76 -1.31 15.26
C GLY A 143 11.60 -2.76 14.81
N ALA A 144 12.66 -3.57 14.92
CA ALA A 144 12.61 -5.00 14.60
C ALA A 144 11.72 -5.79 15.57
N ALA A 145 11.64 -5.41 16.85
CA ALA A 145 10.69 -6.01 17.79
C ALA A 145 9.25 -5.72 17.40
N ALA A 146 8.93 -4.45 17.12
CA ALA A 146 7.60 -4.05 16.67
C ALA A 146 7.20 -4.74 15.34
N PHE A 147 8.13 -4.86 14.40
CA PHE A 147 7.91 -5.61 13.15
C PHE A 147 7.65 -7.11 13.40
N ARG A 148 8.43 -7.76 14.27
CA ARG A 148 8.21 -9.18 14.61
C ARG A 148 6.85 -9.40 15.25
N GLU A 149 6.44 -8.51 16.15
CA GLU A 149 5.12 -8.54 16.78
C GLU A 149 3.99 -8.35 15.76
N LEU A 150 4.14 -7.41 14.82
CA LEU A 150 3.21 -7.22 13.71
C LEU A 150 3.08 -8.52 12.89
N ASN A 151 4.19 -9.05 12.39
CA ASN A 151 4.20 -10.26 11.57
C ASN A 151 3.55 -11.46 12.29
N ALA A 152 3.84 -11.63 13.58
CA ALA A 152 3.23 -12.68 14.39
C ALA A 152 1.71 -12.48 14.58
N GLU A 153 1.27 -11.25 14.83
CA GLU A 153 -0.15 -10.91 15.00
C GLU A 153 -0.94 -11.14 13.71
N LEU A 154 -0.46 -10.67 12.56
CA LEU A 154 -1.17 -10.84 11.28
C LEU A 154 -1.32 -12.33 10.91
N ARG A 155 -0.27 -13.14 11.11
CA ARG A 155 -0.31 -14.59 10.84
C ARG A 155 -1.20 -15.36 11.82
N LEU A 156 -1.42 -14.83 13.02
CA LEU A 156 -2.36 -15.40 13.97
C LEU A 156 -3.81 -15.10 13.56
N ILE A 157 -4.06 -13.92 13.00
CA ILE A 157 -5.39 -13.49 12.55
C ILE A 157 -5.81 -14.29 11.30
N ASP A 158 -4.92 -14.41 10.31
CA ASP A 158 -5.23 -15.07 9.03
C ASP A 158 -3.96 -15.75 8.46
N PRO A 159 -3.69 -17.01 8.82
CA PRO A 159 -2.50 -17.71 8.35
C PRO A 159 -2.52 -17.98 6.83
N ASP A 160 -3.71 -18.18 6.27
CA ASP A 160 -3.92 -18.58 4.87
C ASP A 160 -3.58 -17.42 3.92
N ALA A 161 -3.76 -16.17 4.35
CA ALA A 161 -3.33 -14.96 3.62
C ALA A 161 -1.80 -14.84 3.43
N PHE A 162 -1.01 -15.75 4.02
CA PHE A 162 0.44 -15.79 3.88
C PHE A 162 0.96 -17.04 3.14
N GLU A 163 0.07 -17.87 2.58
CA GLU A 163 0.48 -19.05 1.80
C GLU A 163 1.19 -18.64 0.50
N GLY A 164 0.66 -17.65 -0.22
CA GLY A 164 1.28 -17.11 -1.43
C GLY A 164 2.32 -16.03 -1.12
N ARG A 165 3.56 -16.21 -1.58
CA ARG A 165 4.66 -15.28 -1.28
C ARG A 165 4.49 -13.88 -1.92
N GLU A 166 3.71 -13.80 -2.99
CA GLU A 166 3.38 -12.58 -3.72
C GLU A 166 1.97 -12.06 -3.43
N ASP A 167 1.28 -12.63 -2.43
CA ASP A 167 0.04 -12.08 -1.92
C ASP A 167 0.29 -10.79 -1.13
N TRP A 168 -0.79 -10.09 -0.80
CA TRP A 168 -0.75 -8.70 -0.37
C TRP A 168 0.02 -8.50 0.93
N TRP A 169 -0.28 -9.28 1.99
CA TRP A 169 0.39 -9.13 3.28
C TRP A 169 1.89 -9.49 3.28
N PRO A 170 2.33 -10.59 2.64
CA PRO A 170 3.76 -10.84 2.43
C PRO A 170 4.48 -9.67 1.76
N ARG A 171 3.85 -9.01 0.77
CA ARG A 171 4.42 -7.82 0.12
C ARG A 171 4.46 -6.61 1.07
N VAL A 172 3.37 -6.31 1.79
CA VAL A 172 3.36 -5.24 2.80
C VAL A 172 4.44 -5.46 3.87
N LEU A 173 4.62 -6.69 4.35
CA LEU A 173 5.65 -6.99 5.35
C LEU A 173 7.08 -6.92 4.80
N ASP A 174 7.30 -7.26 3.53
CA ASP A 174 8.60 -7.02 2.88
C ASP A 174 8.92 -5.53 2.85
N ASP A 175 7.97 -4.72 2.39
CA ASP A 175 8.13 -3.28 2.27
C ASP A 175 8.50 -2.62 3.61
N VAL A 176 7.71 -2.89 4.67
CA VAL A 176 8.00 -2.39 6.03
C VAL A 176 9.38 -2.84 6.51
N ARG A 177 9.76 -4.10 6.26
CA ARG A 177 11.05 -4.65 6.69
C ARG A 177 12.22 -4.04 5.92
N HIS A 178 12.07 -3.80 4.63
CA HIS A 178 13.14 -3.27 3.78
C HIS A 178 13.53 -1.86 4.23
N ALA A 179 12.54 -0.98 4.41
CA ALA A 179 12.75 0.38 4.92
C ALA A 179 13.29 0.40 6.37
N LEU A 180 12.99 -0.63 7.17
CA LEU A 180 13.54 -0.79 8.51
C LEU A 180 15.01 -1.23 8.49
N ASN A 181 15.40 -2.11 7.58
CA ASN A 181 16.73 -2.74 7.55
C ASN A 181 17.82 -1.81 7.00
N ILE A 182 17.52 -1.08 5.94
CA ILE A 182 18.47 -0.19 5.28
C ILE A 182 17.74 1.01 4.68
N GLY A 183 18.26 2.22 4.93
CA GLY A 183 17.81 3.41 4.21
C GLY A 183 18.35 3.37 2.79
N PHE A 184 17.46 3.54 1.81
CA PHE A 184 17.80 3.77 0.41
C PHE A 184 17.29 5.14 -0.04
N SER A 185 17.95 5.70 -1.04
CA SER A 185 17.71 7.06 -1.51
C SER A 185 17.27 7.13 -2.96
N ALA A 186 16.65 8.26 -3.31
CA ALA A 186 16.34 8.64 -4.67
C ALA A 186 16.75 10.09 -4.92
N ALA A 187 16.89 10.47 -6.19
CA ALA A 187 17.15 11.82 -6.62
C ALA A 187 16.28 12.18 -7.83
N ILE A 188 15.63 13.34 -7.78
CA ILE A 188 14.79 13.87 -8.86
C ILE A 188 15.43 15.15 -9.40
N GLU A 189 15.76 15.15 -10.70
CA GLU A 189 16.20 16.32 -11.45
C GLU A 189 15.00 16.98 -12.14
N TYR A 190 14.80 18.28 -11.93
CA TYR A 190 13.80 19.07 -12.65
C TYR A 190 14.39 20.38 -13.20
N VAL A 191 13.70 20.96 -14.18
CA VAL A 191 14.04 22.26 -14.76
C VAL A 191 12.95 23.26 -14.42
N ASP A 192 13.30 24.35 -13.74
CA ASP A 192 12.34 25.39 -13.37
C ASP A 192 11.90 26.25 -14.57
N THR A 193 11.02 27.22 -14.33
CA THR A 193 10.51 28.13 -15.37
C THR A 193 11.58 29.04 -15.97
N ASP A 194 12.66 29.28 -15.25
CA ASP A 194 13.80 30.09 -15.68
C ASP A 194 14.84 29.26 -16.46
N GLY A 195 14.60 27.95 -16.60
CA GLY A 195 15.49 27.01 -17.27
C GLY A 195 16.66 26.52 -16.40
N GLN A 196 16.64 26.80 -15.09
CA GLN A 196 17.67 26.30 -14.18
C GLN A 196 17.40 24.86 -13.78
N LYS A 197 18.48 24.10 -13.65
CA LYS A 197 18.44 22.69 -13.22
C LYS A 197 18.56 22.59 -11.71
N HIS A 198 17.69 21.78 -11.13
CA HIS A 198 17.67 21.47 -9.70
C HIS A 198 17.69 19.97 -9.51
N ILE A 199 18.38 19.50 -8.48
CA ILE A 199 18.39 18.09 -8.06
C ILE A 199 18.01 18.05 -6.59
N VAL A 200 16.97 17.28 -6.27
CA VAL A 200 16.49 17.05 -4.91
C VAL A 200 16.69 15.59 -4.57
N THR A 201 17.14 15.29 -3.36
CA THR A 201 17.48 13.94 -2.90
C THR A 201 16.91 13.75 -1.50
N ASP A 202 16.34 12.58 -1.26
CA ASP A 202 15.90 12.14 0.07
C ASP A 202 16.13 10.62 0.21
N ALA A 203 15.99 10.12 1.43
CA ALA A 203 16.16 8.72 1.79
C ALA A 203 15.03 8.24 2.71
N THR A 204 14.57 7.02 2.47
CA THR A 204 13.61 6.37 3.38
C THR A 204 14.30 5.87 4.65
N GLY A 205 13.49 5.43 5.60
CA GLY A 205 13.90 4.81 6.84
C GLY A 205 12.70 4.23 7.58
N PRO A 206 12.89 3.76 8.82
CA PRO A 206 11.84 3.10 9.59
C PRO A 206 10.56 3.96 9.69
N GLY A 207 9.47 3.44 9.14
CA GLY A 207 8.15 4.09 9.17
C GLY A 207 8.01 5.35 8.32
N LYS A 208 8.95 5.62 7.40
CA LYS A 208 8.84 6.69 6.40
C LYS A 208 8.31 6.14 5.07
N LEU A 209 7.77 7.04 4.24
CA LEU A 209 7.45 6.77 2.84
C LEU A 209 8.73 6.47 2.02
N HIS A 210 8.54 6.00 0.79
CA HIS A 210 9.65 5.77 -0.14
C HIS A 210 10.29 7.12 -0.54
N PRO A 211 11.60 7.15 -0.84
CA PRO A 211 12.30 8.41 -1.10
C PRO A 211 11.70 9.18 -2.28
N GLU A 212 11.17 8.51 -3.29
CA GLU A 212 10.49 9.13 -4.43
C GLU A 212 9.25 9.93 -4.00
N GLU A 213 8.46 9.38 -3.06
CA GLU A 213 7.26 10.03 -2.53
C GLU A 213 7.63 11.22 -1.65
N LEU A 214 8.66 11.10 -0.80
CA LEU A 214 9.16 12.18 0.05
C LEU A 214 9.62 13.38 -0.80
N ILE A 215 10.42 13.10 -1.84
CA ILE A 215 10.89 14.13 -2.76
C ILE A 215 9.71 14.73 -3.52
N TRP A 216 8.77 13.91 -3.99
CA TRP A 216 7.63 14.42 -4.75
C TRP A 216 6.71 15.30 -3.90
N GLN A 217 6.48 14.96 -2.63
CA GLN A 217 5.77 15.83 -1.70
C GLN A 217 6.47 17.19 -1.56
N GLN A 218 7.79 17.20 -1.38
CA GLN A 218 8.57 18.43 -1.32
C GLN A 218 8.46 19.28 -2.60
N LEU A 219 8.50 18.64 -3.77
CA LEU A 219 8.40 19.32 -5.06
C LEU A 219 7.01 19.91 -5.30
N GLN A 220 5.94 19.20 -4.90
CA GLN A 220 4.57 19.71 -4.96
C GLN A 220 4.38 20.92 -4.03
N ASP A 221 4.91 20.86 -2.80
CA ASP A 221 4.88 21.98 -1.87
C ASP A 221 5.64 23.21 -2.41
N ALA A 222 6.66 22.98 -3.24
CA ALA A 222 7.40 24.01 -3.97
C ALA A 222 6.74 24.45 -5.29
N GLY A 223 5.60 23.86 -5.66
CA GLY A 223 4.84 24.20 -6.88
C GLY A 223 5.46 23.70 -8.18
N VAL A 224 6.29 22.65 -8.13
CA VAL A 224 6.89 22.03 -9.31
C VAL A 224 5.88 21.11 -10.01
N ASP A 225 5.65 21.32 -11.30
CA ASP A 225 4.82 20.45 -12.14
C ASP A 225 5.61 19.21 -12.58
N GLY A 226 5.00 18.03 -12.54
CA GLY A 226 5.68 16.78 -12.92
C GLY A 226 6.28 16.76 -14.33
N ARG A 227 5.74 17.56 -15.28
CA ARG A 227 6.31 17.72 -16.64
C ARG A 227 7.67 18.40 -16.65
N GLN A 228 8.02 19.12 -15.58
CA GLN A 228 9.32 19.75 -15.38
C GLN A 228 10.41 18.76 -14.99
N VAL A 229 10.03 17.60 -14.42
CA VAL A 229 10.96 16.53 -14.07
C VAL A 229 11.59 15.96 -15.34
N LYS A 230 12.92 15.79 -15.31
CA LYS A 230 13.72 15.28 -16.44
C LYS A 230 14.39 13.96 -16.14
N ARG A 231 14.77 13.71 -14.88
CA ARG A 231 15.43 12.47 -14.50
C ARG A 231 15.00 12.06 -13.10
N VAL A 232 14.77 10.77 -12.93
CA VAL A 232 14.61 10.14 -11.62
C VAL A 232 15.66 9.06 -11.52
N TYR A 233 16.45 9.12 -10.46
CA TYR A 233 17.40 8.10 -10.08
C TYR A 233 16.98 7.49 -8.75
N CYS A 234 16.93 6.17 -8.66
CA CYS A 234 16.68 5.47 -7.40
C CYS A 234 17.85 4.53 -7.10
N GLU A 235 18.24 4.35 -5.83
CA GLU A 235 19.26 3.35 -5.50
C GLU A 235 18.74 1.93 -5.77
N LEU A 236 17.55 1.62 -5.27
CA LEU A 236 16.76 0.44 -5.67
C LEU A 236 15.82 0.82 -6.80
N GLU A 237 15.57 -0.10 -7.73
CA GLU A 237 14.53 0.05 -8.74
C GLU A 237 13.18 0.44 -8.12
N ALA A 238 12.49 1.39 -8.76
CA ALA A 238 11.22 1.92 -8.28
C ALA A 238 10.19 0.79 -8.09
N CYS A 239 9.56 0.76 -6.92
CA CYS A 239 8.78 -0.39 -6.52
C CYS A 239 7.40 -0.51 -7.22
N MET A 240 6.86 -1.72 -7.22
CA MET A 240 5.45 -2.05 -7.53
C MET A 240 4.76 -2.68 -6.32
N MET A 241 5.09 -2.19 -5.11
CA MET A 241 4.58 -2.72 -3.85
C MET A 241 3.25 -2.05 -3.45
N PRO A 242 2.32 -2.78 -2.79
CA PRO A 242 1.10 -2.20 -2.22
C PRO A 242 1.37 -0.95 -1.38
N GLY A 243 0.51 0.06 -1.49
CA GLY A 243 0.64 1.35 -0.80
C GLY A 243 1.49 2.38 -1.55
N HIS A 244 2.49 1.93 -2.32
CA HIS A 244 3.51 2.81 -2.88
C HIS A 244 3.44 2.92 -4.39
N TYR A 245 3.57 1.79 -5.11
CA TYR A 245 3.54 1.72 -6.58
C TYR A 245 4.38 2.81 -7.29
N CYS A 246 5.58 3.08 -6.77
CA CYS A 246 6.48 4.14 -7.22
C CYS A 246 6.68 4.15 -8.73
N ALA A 247 6.92 2.99 -9.35
CA ALA A 247 7.08 2.91 -10.79
C ALA A 247 5.82 3.36 -11.56
N ALA A 248 4.63 2.94 -11.09
CA ALA A 248 3.38 3.21 -11.78
C ALA A 248 2.96 4.68 -11.71
N TRP A 249 2.97 5.29 -10.51
CA TRP A 249 2.56 6.69 -10.39
C TRP A 249 3.58 7.64 -11.00
N MET A 250 4.89 7.38 -10.84
CA MET A 250 5.91 8.22 -11.45
C MET A 250 5.85 8.21 -12.98
N ALA A 251 5.53 7.07 -13.60
CA ALA A 251 5.36 6.99 -15.04
C ALA A 251 4.20 7.87 -15.54
N GLY A 252 3.14 8.03 -14.72
CA GLY A 252 2.03 8.93 -15.01
C GLY A 252 2.36 10.41 -14.73
N GLU A 253 3.00 10.68 -13.59
CA GLU A 253 3.25 12.04 -13.10
C GLU A 253 4.44 12.71 -13.80
N PHE A 254 5.46 11.94 -14.17
CA PHE A 254 6.71 12.43 -14.79
C PHE A 254 6.86 11.96 -16.24
N PRO A 255 5.96 12.35 -17.16
CA PRO A 255 5.89 11.79 -18.51
C PRO A 255 7.13 12.07 -19.38
N ASN A 256 7.96 13.05 -18.98
CA ASN A 256 9.16 13.46 -19.71
C ASN A 256 10.47 12.97 -19.04
N ALA A 257 10.37 12.20 -17.95
CA ALA A 257 11.52 11.82 -17.16
C ALA A 257 12.20 10.56 -17.70
N GLN A 258 13.53 10.53 -17.59
CA GLN A 258 14.30 9.30 -17.70
C GLN A 258 14.42 8.65 -16.32
N PHE A 259 14.06 7.37 -16.23
CA PHE A 259 14.19 6.57 -15.01
C PHE A 259 15.46 5.73 -15.06
N THR A 260 16.20 5.71 -13.95
CA THR A 260 17.44 4.92 -13.80
C THR A 260 17.55 4.41 -12.37
N HIS A 261 18.21 3.27 -12.18
CA HIS A 261 18.48 2.72 -10.87
C HIS A 261 19.86 2.05 -10.80
N SER A 262 20.33 1.75 -9.58
CA SER A 262 21.61 1.05 -9.37
C SER A 262 21.47 -0.44 -9.10
N PHE A 263 20.43 -0.84 -8.36
CA PHE A 263 20.17 -2.23 -8.01
C PHE A 263 18.73 -2.60 -8.39
N ASP A 264 18.56 -3.75 -9.02
CA ASP A 264 17.23 -4.25 -9.39
C ASP A 264 16.43 -4.56 -8.13
N TYR A 265 15.11 -4.35 -8.18
CA TYR A 265 14.19 -4.76 -7.11
C TYR A 265 13.21 -5.80 -7.66
N GLY A 266 12.78 -5.64 -8.91
CA GLY A 266 11.99 -6.61 -9.65
C GLY A 266 10.64 -6.98 -9.02
N ASP A 267 9.98 -7.93 -9.66
CA ASP A 267 8.57 -8.24 -9.40
C ASP A 267 8.35 -9.41 -8.43
N THR A 268 9.43 -10.07 -7.99
CA THR A 268 9.37 -11.27 -7.14
C THR A 268 10.04 -11.05 -5.79
N ALA A 269 9.63 -11.79 -4.78
CA ALA A 269 10.26 -11.77 -3.46
C ALA A 269 11.75 -12.07 -3.53
N GLU A 270 12.14 -13.03 -4.37
CA GLU A 270 13.54 -13.40 -4.54
C GLU A 270 14.35 -12.26 -5.16
N SER A 271 13.85 -11.62 -6.23
CA SER A 271 14.53 -10.46 -6.84
C SER A 271 14.64 -9.29 -5.88
N ARG A 272 13.59 -9.01 -5.10
CA ARG A 272 13.58 -7.92 -4.10
C ARG A 272 14.62 -8.15 -3.02
N GLU A 273 14.72 -9.39 -2.53
CA GLU A 273 15.73 -9.78 -1.54
C GLU A 273 17.15 -9.69 -2.10
N GLU A 274 17.37 -10.08 -3.36
CA GLU A 274 18.71 -10.01 -3.96
C GLU A 274 19.15 -8.55 -4.15
N GLY A 275 18.28 -7.70 -4.69
CA GLY A 275 18.51 -6.26 -4.80
C GLY A 275 18.89 -5.61 -3.48
N LEU A 276 18.16 -5.94 -2.41
CA LEU A 276 18.44 -5.41 -1.08
C LEU A 276 19.81 -5.88 -0.56
N LYS A 277 20.18 -7.15 -0.78
CA LYS A 277 21.50 -7.67 -0.37
C LYS A 277 22.63 -6.96 -1.13
N GLU A 278 22.45 -6.70 -2.42
CA GLU A 278 23.43 -5.97 -3.22
C GLU A 278 23.61 -4.54 -2.70
N LEU A 279 22.52 -3.83 -2.42
CA LEU A 279 22.56 -2.50 -1.81
C LEU A 279 23.26 -2.53 -0.45
N ILE A 280 22.97 -3.50 0.42
CA ILE A 280 23.61 -3.64 1.73
C ILE A 280 25.12 -3.85 1.56
N ARG A 281 25.53 -4.73 0.64
CA ARG A 281 26.94 -5.00 0.36
C ARG A 281 27.65 -3.73 -0.13
N TYR A 282 27.05 -3.02 -1.08
CA TYR A 282 27.57 -1.77 -1.61
C TYR A 282 27.74 -0.70 -0.52
N THR A 283 26.73 -0.54 0.33
CA THR A 283 26.74 0.44 1.44
C THR A 283 27.84 0.11 2.45
N ALA A 284 28.00 -1.18 2.79
CA ALA A 284 29.05 -1.65 3.70
C ALA A 284 30.46 -1.44 3.12
N GLU A 285 30.65 -1.62 1.82
CA GLU A 285 31.92 -1.34 1.14
C GLU A 285 32.25 0.15 1.11
N ARG A 286 31.26 1.03 0.90
CA ARG A 286 31.46 2.48 0.95
C ARG A 286 31.79 2.99 2.35
N ALA A 287 31.15 2.44 3.39
CA ALA A 287 31.44 2.83 4.77
C ALA A 287 32.87 2.46 5.25
N ARG A 288 33.54 1.54 4.54
CA ARG A 288 34.92 1.12 4.83
C ARG A 288 35.98 1.95 4.09
N ARG A 289 35.58 2.80 3.14
CA ARG A 289 36.46 3.67 2.37
C ARG A 289 36.49 5.06 2.99
#